data_AF-A0A7X8F963-F1
#
_entry.id   AF-A0A7X8F963-F1
#
_cell.length_a   1.000
_cell.length_b   1.000
_cell.length_c   1.000
_cell.angle_alpha   90.00
_cell.angle_beta   90.00
_cell.angle_gamma   90.00
#
_symmetry.space_group_name_H-M   'P 1'
#
loop_
_entity.id
_entity.type
_entity.pdbx_description
1 polymer ?
#
loop_
_entity_poly.entity_id
_entity_poly.type
_entity_poly.pdbx_seq_one_letter_code
_entity_poly.pdbx_strand_id
1 'polypeptide(L)'
;MILTDYHIHTQYSWDSKLEIDDVIAKAISLNYDIIAITEHLDLLPWEVSAHGIFSLRQYSAHIDDLKAQHPRLRIIKGVEIGDYHLTKDYALAMLEDY
;
A
#
# COMPACT_ATOMS: atom_id res chain seq x y z
N MET A 1 6.38 14.75 19.26
CA MET A 1 5.33 14.71 18.22
C MET A 1 5.63 13.47 17.39
N ILE A 2 4.65 12.61 17.14
CA ILE A 2 4.83 11.45 16.27
C ILE A 2 4.72 11.96 14.83
N LEU A 3 5.76 11.78 14.02
CA LEU A 3 5.77 12.16 12.61
C LEU A 3 5.25 11.00 11.77
N THR A 4 4.17 11.24 11.03
CA THR A 4 3.49 10.17 10.29
C THR A 4 2.90 10.62 8.96
N ASP A 5 2.83 9.68 8.03
CA ASP A 5 2.08 9.78 6.79
C ASP A 5 1.31 8.47 6.58
N TYR A 6 0.00 8.55 6.36
CA TYR A 6 -0.89 7.40 6.29
C TYR A 6 -1.45 7.14 4.89
N HIS A 7 -0.98 7.86 3.88
CA HIS A 7 -1.51 7.76 2.52
C HIS A 7 -0.37 7.89 1.50
N ILE A 8 0.27 6.78 1.17
CA ILE A 8 1.41 6.72 0.24
C ILE A 8 1.20 5.61 -0.78
N HIS A 9 1.48 5.92 -2.05
CA HIS A 9 1.42 4.99 -3.17
C HIS A 9 2.82 4.69 -3.73
N THR A 10 3.04 3.46 -4.16
CA THR A 10 4.32 3.00 -4.73
C THR A 10 4.10 2.36 -6.11
N GLN A 11 5.09 1.64 -6.64
CA GLN A 11 5.03 1.00 -7.96
C GLN A 11 3.92 -0.06 -8.09
N TYR A 12 3.25 -0.43 -7.00
CA TYR A 12 2.07 -1.30 -7.02
C TYR A 12 0.77 -0.56 -7.41
N SER A 13 0.71 0.75 -7.24
CA SER A 13 -0.40 1.57 -7.72
C SER A 13 -0.23 1.92 -9.20
N TRP A 14 -1.31 1.82 -9.96
CA TRP A 14 -1.28 1.93 -11.42
C TRP A 14 -0.88 3.33 -11.94
N ASP A 15 -0.98 4.36 -11.09
CA ASP A 15 -0.65 5.75 -11.40
C ASP A 15 0.68 6.23 -10.78
N SER A 16 1.38 5.37 -10.04
CA SER A 16 2.65 5.70 -9.39
C SER A 16 3.83 4.97 -10.03
N LYS A 17 5.01 5.58 -9.90
CA LYS A 17 6.31 5.04 -10.36
C LYS A 17 7.36 5.05 -9.26
N LEU A 18 6.95 5.31 -8.02
CA LEU A 18 7.88 5.37 -6.89
C LEU A 18 8.21 3.95 -6.46
N GLU A 19 9.49 3.59 -6.48
CA GLU A 19 9.92 2.31 -5.89
C GLU A 19 9.78 2.38 -4.37
N ILE A 20 9.15 1.36 -3.79
CA ILE A 20 8.90 1.31 -2.36
C ILE A 20 10.16 1.45 -1.51
N ASP A 21 11.30 0.89 -1.94
CA ASP A 21 12.58 1.03 -1.25
C ASP A 21 13.02 2.49 -1.12
N ASP A 22 12.81 3.29 -2.18
CA ASP A 22 13.11 4.72 -2.19
C ASP A 22 12.18 5.49 -1.24
N VAL A 23 10.91 5.09 -1.18
CA VAL A 23 9.92 5.65 -0.24
C VAL A 23 10.34 5.38 1.21
N ILE A 24 10.74 4.14 1.53
CA ILE A 24 11.21 3.77 2.86
C ILE A 24 12.48 4.55 3.22
N ALA A 25 13.47 4.57 2.33
CA ALA A 25 14.72 5.31 2.53
C ALA A 25 14.45 6.81 2.77
N LYS A 26 13.51 7.38 2.00
CA LYS A 26 13.12 8.78 2.16
C LYS A 26 12.43 9.03 3.50
N ALA A 27 11.49 8.18 3.91
CA ALA A 27 10.81 8.29 5.20
C ALA A 27 11.80 8.25 6.37
N ILE A 28 12.77 7.34 6.34
CA ILE A 28 13.85 7.26 7.33
C ILE A 28 14.68 8.55 7.34
N SER A 29 15.07 9.06 6.17
CA SER A 29 15.88 10.29 6.08
C SER A 29 15.17 11.53 6.64
N LEU A 30 13.83 11.52 6.61
CA LEU A 30 12.98 12.59 7.13
C LEU A 30 12.58 12.38 8.59
N ASN A 31 13.06 11.31 9.24
CA ASN A 31 12.75 10.93 10.63
C ASN A 31 11.25 10.67 10.88
N TYR A 32 10.55 10.04 9.93
CA TYR A 32 9.21 9.53 10.18
C TYR A 32 9.24 8.41 11.22
N ASP A 33 8.25 8.42 12.12
CA ASP A 33 8.03 7.35 13.10
C ASP A 33 7.16 6.23 12.48
N ILE A 34 6.16 6.61 11.69
CA ILE A 34 5.15 5.71 11.13
C ILE A 34 4.81 6.12 9.70
N ILE A 35 4.80 5.18 8.78
CA ILE A 35 4.23 5.38 7.44
C ILE A 35 3.23 4.27 7.10
N ALA A 36 2.21 4.58 6.32
CA ALA A 36 1.33 3.58 5.71
C ALA A 36 1.43 3.61 4.19
N ILE A 37 1.68 2.43 3.61
CA ILE A 37 1.57 2.23 2.17
C ILE A 37 0.14 1.80 1.90
N THR A 38 -0.55 2.49 0.99
CA THR A 38 -1.99 2.39 0.74
C THR A 38 -2.25 2.28 -0.76
N GLU A 39 -1.83 1.17 -1.35
CA GLU A 39 -1.96 0.97 -2.81
C GLU A 39 -3.41 0.97 -3.27
N HIS A 40 -3.64 1.44 -4.50
CA HIS A 40 -4.96 1.46 -5.12
C HIS A 40 -5.55 0.05 -5.25
N LEU A 41 -6.75 -0.14 -4.67
CA LEU A 41 -7.61 -1.30 -4.85
C LEU A 41 -8.95 -0.85 -5.44
N ASP A 42 -8.90 -0.51 -6.72
CA ASP A 42 -10.05 -0.05 -7.52
C ASP A 42 -10.70 -1.26 -8.19
N LEU A 43 -11.95 -1.55 -7.82
CA LEU A 43 -12.61 -2.82 -8.13
C LEU A 43 -13.84 -2.68 -9.03
N LEU A 44 -14.17 -1.48 -9.51
CA LEU A 44 -15.25 -1.35 -10.49
C LEU A 44 -14.82 -1.98 -11.81
N PRO A 45 -15.73 -2.63 -12.55
CA PRO A 45 -15.35 -3.38 -13.75
C PRO A 45 -14.55 -2.57 -14.79
N TRP A 46 -14.84 -1.27 -14.93
CA TRP A 46 -14.11 -0.41 -15.86
C TRP A 46 -12.72 0.00 -15.34
N GLU A 47 -12.52 0.10 -14.02
CA GLU A 47 -11.22 0.40 -13.40
C GLU A 47 -10.31 -0.81 -13.54
N VAL A 48 -10.82 -1.99 -13.19
CA VAL A 48 -10.10 -3.26 -13.36
C VAL A 48 -9.73 -3.48 -14.83
N SER A 49 -10.63 -3.16 -15.77
CA SER A 49 -10.34 -3.27 -17.20
C SER A 49 -9.29 -2.26 -17.68
N ALA A 50 -9.19 -1.08 -17.07
CA ALA A 50 -8.28 -0.03 -17.49
C ALA A 50 -6.88 -0.17 -16.86
N HIS A 51 -6.82 -0.58 -15.60
CA HIS A 51 -5.62 -0.52 -14.77
C HIS A 51 -5.14 -1.89 -14.29
N GLY A 52 -6.00 -2.92 -14.35
CA GLY A 52 -5.73 -4.21 -13.77
C GLY A 52 -5.79 -4.20 -12.24
N ILE A 53 -5.30 -5.27 -11.63
CA ILE A 53 -5.18 -5.41 -10.17
C ILE A 53 -3.75 -5.89 -9.87
N PHE A 54 -3.09 -5.22 -8.94
CA PHE A 54 -1.75 -5.62 -8.51
C PHE A 54 -1.77 -6.93 -7.71
N SER A 55 -0.61 -7.58 -7.58
CA SER A 55 -0.51 -8.81 -6.78
C SER A 55 -0.47 -8.49 -5.29
N LEU A 56 -1.60 -8.67 -4.59
CA LEU A 56 -1.68 -8.56 -3.12
C LEU A 56 -0.65 -9.44 -2.42
N ARG A 57 -0.38 -10.64 -2.94
CA ARG A 57 0.63 -11.56 -2.40
C ARG A 57 2.04 -10.99 -2.47
N GLN A 58 2.44 -10.47 -3.63
CA GLN A 58 3.78 -9.92 -3.81
C GLN A 58 3.95 -8.65 -2.97
N TYR A 59 2.96 -7.75 -3.00
CA TYR A 59 2.93 -6.55 -2.16
C TYR A 59 3.03 -6.89 -0.67
N SER A 60 2.21 -7.84 -0.21
CA SER A 60 2.15 -8.24 1.20
C SER A 60 3.48 -8.81 1.70
N ALA A 61 4.08 -9.73 0.93
CA ALA A 61 5.39 -10.28 1.23
C ALA A 61 6.49 -9.20 1.24
N HIS A 62 6.48 -8.29 0.26
CA HIS A 62 7.47 -7.22 0.17
C HIS A 62 7.40 -6.26 1.36
N ILE A 63 6.19 -5.86 1.78
CA ILE A 63 6.00 -5.03 2.98
C ILE A 63 6.48 -5.75 4.24
N ASP A 64 6.22 -7.04 4.37
CA ASP A 64 6.63 -7.80 5.55
C ASP A 64 8.15 -7.98 5.63
N ASP A 65 8.83 -8.14 4.49
CA ASP A 65 10.29 -8.09 4.40
C ASP A 65 10.84 -6.71 4.81
N LEU A 66 10.23 -5.61 4.33
CA LEU A 66 10.65 -4.25 4.67
C LEU A 66 10.47 -3.94 6.17
N LYS A 67 9.37 -4.39 6.77
CA LYS A 67 9.16 -4.28 8.23
C LYS A 67 10.28 -4.99 9.00
N ALA A 68 10.71 -6.17 8.55
CA ALA A 68 11.79 -6.91 9.17
C ALA A 68 13.16 -6.21 9.01
N GLN A 69 13.40 -5.61 7.84
CA GLN A 69 14.65 -4.88 7.54
C GLN A 69 14.76 -3.52 8.26
N HIS A 70 13.62 -2.87 8.54
CA HIS A 70 13.58 -1.52 9.09
C HIS A 70 12.79 -1.41 10.40
N PRO A 71 13.19 -2.13 11.48
CA PRO A 71 12.40 -2.21 12.73
C PRO A 71 12.25 -0.89 13.49
N ARG A 72 12.98 0.17 13.09
CA ARG A 72 12.87 1.51 13.68
C ARG A 72 11.79 2.39 13.04
N LEU A 73 11.37 2.07 11.81
CA LEU A 73 10.26 2.73 11.12
C LEU A 73 9.04 1.82 11.20
N ARG A 74 7.94 2.29 11.77
CA ARG A 74 6.70 1.51 11.78
C ARG A 74 6.04 1.59 10.40
N ILE A 75 6.21 0.56 9.59
CA ILE A 75 5.58 0.45 8.28
C ILE A 75 4.22 -0.25 8.43
N ILE A 76 3.16 0.41 7.98
CA ILE A 76 1.80 -0.12 7.95
C ILE A 76 1.49 -0.63 6.55
N LYS A 77 1.04 -1.88 6.49
CA LYS A 77 0.55 -2.54 5.27
C LYS A 77 -0.92 -2.18 5.10
N GLY A 78 -1.25 -1.37 4.11
CA GLY A 78 -2.62 -0.94 3.83
C GLY A 78 -2.95 -1.02 2.35
N VAL A 79 -4.20 -0.69 2.03
CA VAL A 79 -4.72 -0.46 0.68
C VAL A 79 -5.69 0.71 0.74
N GLU A 80 -5.78 1.49 -0.32
CA GLU A 80 -6.84 2.46 -0.54
C GLU A 80 -7.94 1.82 -1.39
N ILE A 81 -9.14 1.67 -0.84
CA ILE A 81 -10.25 1.01 -1.53
C ILE A 81 -11.09 2.04 -2.28
N GLY A 82 -11.03 2.01 -3.61
CA GLY A 82 -11.87 2.81 -4.49
C GLY A 82 -13.35 2.46 -4.36
N ASP A 83 -14.20 3.48 -4.37
CA ASP A 83 -15.66 3.35 -4.29
C ASP A 83 -16.15 2.33 -3.26
N TYR A 84 -15.59 2.39 -2.04
CA TYR A 84 -15.82 1.41 -0.96
C TYR A 84 -17.29 1.04 -0.75
N HIS A 85 -18.21 1.99 -0.85
CA HIS A 85 -19.65 1.76 -0.73
C HIS A 85 -20.25 0.78 -1.76
N LEU A 86 -19.59 0.59 -2.91
CA LEU A 86 -19.97 -0.35 -3.97
C LEU A 86 -19.12 -1.61 -3.97
N THR A 87 -17.87 -1.51 -3.53
CA THR A 87 -16.85 -2.57 -3.69
C THR A 87 -16.52 -3.31 -2.40
N LYS A 88 -17.03 -2.85 -1.24
CA LYS A 88 -16.69 -3.35 0.10
C LYS A 88 -16.61 -4.87 0.21
N ASP A 89 -17.67 -5.58 -0.17
CA ASP A 89 -17.73 -7.03 0.06
C ASP A 89 -16.66 -7.78 -0.75
N TYR A 90 -16.39 -7.32 -1.98
CA TYR A 90 -15.31 -7.86 -2.82
C TYR A 90 -13.94 -7.52 -2.24
N ALA A 91 -13.72 -6.27 -1.83
CA ALA A 91 -12.47 -5.83 -1.25
C ALA A 91 -12.15 -6.62 0.02
N LEU A 92 -13.10 -6.76 0.94
CA LEU A 92 -12.91 -7.51 2.18
C LEU A 92 -12.62 -8.99 1.92
N ALA A 93 -13.34 -9.62 0.98
CA ALA A 93 -13.07 -11.01 0.60
C ALA A 93 -11.67 -11.20 0.00
N MET A 94 -11.18 -10.24 -0.79
CA MET A 94 -9.82 -10.30 -1.37
C MET A 94 -8.71 -10.13 -0.33
N LEU A 95 -8.98 -9.40 0.76
CA LEU A 95 -7.98 -9.06 1.79
C LEU A 95 -7.93 -10.08 2.94
N GLU A 96 -8.86 -11.02 3.03
CA GLU A 96 -8.97 -11.97 4.15
C GLU A 96 -7.70 -12.82 4.38
N ASP A 97 -6.92 -13.04 3.33
CA ASP A 97 -5.71 -13.88 3.34
C ASP A 97 -4.38 -13.12 3.57
N TYR A 98 -4.39 -11.80 3.79
CA TYR A 98 -3.18 -10.95 3.73
C TYR A 98 -2.87 -10.07 4.95
#